data_AF-A0A6F9AA82-F1
#
_entry.id   AF-A0A6F9AA82-F1
#
_cell.length_a   1.000
_cell.length_b   1.000
_cell.length_c   1.000
_cell.angle_alpha   90.00
_cell.angle_beta   90.00
_cell.angle_gamma   90.00
#
_symmetry.space_group_name_H-M   'P 1'
#
loop_
_entity.id
_entity.type
_entity.pdbx_description
1 polymer ?
#
loop_
_entity_poly.entity_id
_entity_poly.type
_entity_poly.pdbx_seq_one_letter_code
_entity_poly.pdbx_strand_id
1 'polypeptide(L)'
;MQPRLGQGIPVSSFLWPSLHAQGFSGTAGRTSSLTQPGTQFSTKDRDNDRCSCKCSQMASGGWWFEACGPSNLNGIYYAGVSNVVRYNGIKWYYWKGPSLMATMTTMMVRPAGF
;
A
#
# COMPACT_ATOMS: atom_id res chain seq x y z
N MET A 1 -6.19 15.72 49.32
CA MET A 1 -6.56 15.80 47.90
C MET A 1 -5.32 15.54 47.07
N GLN A 2 -5.25 14.39 46.39
CA GLN A 2 -4.23 14.10 45.38
C GLN A 2 -5.00 13.41 44.23
N PRO A 3 -4.98 13.96 43.01
CA PRO A 3 -5.72 13.39 41.90
C PRO A 3 -5.02 12.13 41.41
N ARG A 4 -5.82 11.08 41.13
CA ARG A 4 -5.35 9.86 40.49
C ARG A 4 -4.93 10.21 39.06
N LEU A 5 -3.63 10.10 38.76
CA LEU A 5 -3.15 10.05 37.39
C LEU A 5 -3.75 8.81 36.72
N GLY A 6 -4.59 9.04 35.71
CA GLY A 6 -5.11 7.99 34.84
C GLY A 6 -3.94 7.22 34.21
N GLN A 7 -4.04 5.90 34.22
CA GLN A 7 -3.08 5.03 33.57
C GLN A 7 -3.03 5.37 32.08
N GLY A 8 -1.90 5.93 31.64
CA GLY A 8 -1.63 6.13 30.23
C GLY A 8 -1.64 4.79 29.52
N ILE A 9 -2.36 4.72 28.41
CA ILE A 9 -2.33 3.57 27.50
C ILE A 9 -0.86 3.36 27.11
N PRO A 10 -0.28 2.16 27.33
CA PRO A 10 1.10 1.91 26.95
C PRO A 10 1.25 2.11 25.44
N VAL A 11 2.29 2.83 25.02
CA VAL A 11 2.65 3.10 23.62
C VAL A 11 2.94 1.83 22.78
N SER A 12 2.74 0.64 23.36
CA SER A 12 2.92 -0.68 22.73
C SER A 12 1.67 -1.22 22.04
N SER A 13 0.53 -0.52 22.01
CA SER A 13 -0.72 -1.03 21.43
C SER A 13 -1.27 -0.22 20.24
N PHE A 14 -0.41 0.54 19.55
CA PHE A 14 -0.76 1.02 18.20
C PHE A 14 -0.77 -0.17 17.23
N LEU A 15 -1.96 -0.74 17.02
CA LEU A 15 -2.19 -1.74 15.98
C LEU A 15 -1.97 -1.07 14.61
N TRP A 16 -0.96 -1.52 13.88
CA TRP A 16 -0.70 -1.04 12.53
C TRP A 16 -1.76 -1.56 11.55
N PRO A 17 -2.23 -0.75 10.59
CA PRO A 17 -3.27 -1.16 9.67
C PRO A 17 -2.79 -2.29 8.75
N SER A 18 -3.61 -3.32 8.60
CA SER A 18 -3.37 -4.47 7.73
C SER A 18 -4.46 -4.61 6.67
N LEU A 19 -4.05 -4.96 5.46
CA LEU A 19 -4.96 -5.06 4.32
C LEU A 19 -5.78 -6.35 4.38
N HIS A 20 -7.10 -6.23 4.27
CA HIS A 20 -8.00 -7.37 4.13
C HIS A 20 -8.95 -7.09 2.98
N ALA A 21 -8.71 -7.74 1.83
CA ALA A 21 -9.53 -7.60 0.64
C ALA A 21 -9.74 -8.98 0.00
N GLN A 22 -10.96 -9.24 -0.46
CA GLN A 22 -11.37 -10.49 -1.10
C GLN A 22 -12.39 -10.17 -2.23
N GLY A 23 -12.65 -11.16 -3.09
CA GLY A 23 -13.67 -11.00 -4.14
C GLY A 23 -13.28 -10.01 -5.24
N PHE A 24 -12.01 -10.02 -5.67
CA PHE A 24 -11.54 -9.15 -6.75
C PHE A 24 -12.35 -9.37 -8.04
N SER A 25 -12.85 -8.27 -8.60
CA SER A 25 -13.56 -8.23 -9.88
C SER A 25 -13.27 -6.90 -10.59
N GLY A 26 -13.56 -6.84 -11.89
CA GLY A 26 -13.35 -5.64 -12.73
C GLY A 26 -12.37 -5.87 -13.88
N THR A 27 -11.93 -4.77 -14.50
CA THR A 27 -11.13 -4.78 -15.74
C THR A 27 -9.64 -4.46 -15.52
N ALA A 28 -9.23 -4.17 -14.28
CA ALA A 28 -7.86 -3.82 -13.92
C ALA A 28 -6.95 -5.06 -13.71
N GLY A 29 -7.06 -6.03 -14.63
CA GLY A 29 -6.37 -7.31 -14.60
C GLY A 29 -7.31 -8.50 -14.33
N ARG A 30 -6.85 -9.71 -14.66
CA ARG A 30 -7.55 -10.96 -14.30
C ARG A 30 -7.30 -11.39 -12.86
N THR A 31 -6.25 -10.84 -12.25
CA THR A 31 -5.80 -11.10 -10.88
C THR A 31 -5.59 -9.78 -10.16
N SER A 32 -5.85 -9.75 -8.85
CA SER A 32 -5.62 -8.57 -8.02
C SER A 32 -4.13 -8.21 -7.96
N SER A 33 -3.78 -6.93 -8.12
CA SER A 33 -2.42 -6.44 -7.87
C SER A 33 -2.18 -6.08 -6.40
N LEU A 34 -3.19 -6.22 -5.54
CA LEU A 34 -3.02 -6.09 -4.10
C LEU A 34 -2.27 -7.30 -3.54
N THR A 35 -1.55 -7.06 -2.46
CA THR A 35 -0.85 -8.10 -1.69
C THR A 35 -1.83 -8.97 -0.91
N GLN A 36 -1.33 -10.07 -0.36
CA GLN A 36 -2.14 -11.02 0.39
C GLN A 36 -2.81 -10.36 1.61
N PRO A 37 -4.00 -10.84 2.03
CA PRO A 37 -4.63 -10.41 3.27
C PRO A 37 -3.68 -10.52 4.48
N GLY A 38 -3.78 -9.58 5.40
CA GLY A 38 -2.92 -9.47 6.58
C GLY A 38 -1.57 -8.78 6.32
N THR A 39 -1.28 -8.33 5.10
CA THR A 39 -0.08 -7.52 4.83
C THR A 39 -0.20 -6.19 5.58
N GLN A 40 0.83 -5.81 6.33
CA GLN A 40 0.86 -4.57 7.11
C GLN A 40 1.25 -3.37 6.24
N PHE A 41 0.80 -2.19 6.62
CA PHE A 41 1.17 -0.96 5.94
C PHE A 41 2.59 -0.53 6.33
N SER A 42 3.41 -0.26 5.33
CA SER A 42 4.81 0.19 5.49
C SER A 42 4.96 1.63 5.00
N THR A 43 5.84 2.38 5.66
CA THR A 43 6.17 3.78 5.36
C THR A 43 7.70 3.97 5.43
N LYS A 44 8.19 5.16 5.08
CA LYS A 44 9.63 5.43 5.00
C LYS A 44 10.34 5.18 6.34
N ASP A 45 9.66 5.48 7.44
CA ASP A 45 10.12 5.42 8.83
C ASP A 45 9.68 4.15 9.57
N ARG A 46 8.78 3.34 8.99
CA ARG A 46 8.31 2.07 9.56
C ARG A 46 8.31 0.96 8.52
N ASP A 47 9.23 0.02 8.71
CA ASP A 47 9.39 -1.17 7.89
C ASP A 47 8.56 -2.33 8.46
N ASN A 48 7.39 -2.56 7.86
CA ASN A 48 6.47 -3.65 8.21
C ASN A 48 6.26 -4.60 7.02
N ASP A 49 7.09 -4.50 5.98
CA ASP A 49 6.99 -5.35 4.81
C ASP A 49 7.68 -6.70 5.06
N ARG A 50 7.49 -7.66 4.16
CA ARG A 50 8.03 -9.03 4.28
C ARG A 50 9.33 -9.19 3.48
N CYS A 51 9.96 -8.09 3.05
CA CYS A 51 11.24 -8.11 2.36
C CYS A 51 12.40 -7.99 3.36
N SER A 52 13.59 -8.44 2.96
CA SER A 52 14.84 -8.00 3.61
C SER A 52 15.24 -6.57 3.22
N CYS A 53 14.61 -6.06 2.17
CA CYS A 53 14.74 -4.71 1.65
C CYS A 53 13.69 -3.78 2.26
N LYS A 54 13.91 -2.45 2.20
CA LYS A 54 12.94 -1.48 2.69
C LYS A 54 12.04 -1.00 1.56
N CYS A 55 10.89 -1.65 1.36
CA CYS A 55 10.06 -1.43 0.18
C CYS A 55 9.55 0.00 0.06
N SER A 56 9.13 0.61 1.16
CA SER A 56 8.70 2.02 1.15
C SER A 56 9.83 2.98 0.79
N GLN A 57 11.08 2.68 1.16
CA GLN A 57 12.22 3.51 0.81
C GLN A 57 12.62 3.36 -0.67
N MET A 58 12.55 2.13 -1.20
CA MET A 58 12.87 1.85 -2.61
C MET A 58 11.75 2.27 -3.57
N ALA A 59 10.50 1.95 -3.24
CA ALA A 59 9.33 2.18 -4.08
C ALA A 59 8.67 3.54 -3.84
N SER A 60 9.10 4.29 -2.81
CA SER A 60 8.50 5.55 -2.37
C SER A 60 7.03 5.42 -1.91
N GLY A 61 6.62 6.32 -1.01
CA GLY A 61 5.26 6.34 -0.49
C GLY A 61 4.96 5.22 0.51
N GLY A 62 3.75 5.26 1.07
CA GLY A 62 3.26 4.24 1.99
C GLY A 62 2.32 3.26 1.29
N TRP A 63 2.48 1.97 1.53
CA TRP A 63 1.64 0.93 0.94
C TRP A 63 1.66 -0.35 1.76
N TRP A 64 0.72 -1.25 1.48
CA TRP A 64 0.75 -2.63 1.97
C TRP A 64 1.75 -3.45 1.16
N PHE A 65 3.04 -3.17 1.33
CA PHE A 65 4.11 -3.85 0.63
C PHE A 65 4.32 -5.26 1.18
N GLU A 66 4.52 -6.22 0.29
CA GLU A 66 4.90 -7.60 0.66
C GLU A 66 6.42 -7.77 0.48
N ALA A 67 6.88 -8.15 -0.71
CA ALA A 67 8.31 -8.20 -1.02
C ALA A 67 8.64 -7.78 -2.46
N CYS A 68 8.33 -6.57 -2.93
CA CYS A 68 7.49 -5.51 -2.34
C CYS A 68 6.04 -5.56 -2.83
N GLY A 69 5.76 -6.47 -3.77
CA GLY A 69 4.43 -6.70 -4.34
C GLY A 69 4.17 -5.99 -5.67
N PRO A 70 3.00 -6.25 -6.27
CA PRO A 70 2.68 -5.86 -7.65
C PRO A 70 2.06 -4.45 -7.79
N SER A 71 1.81 -3.74 -6.69
CA SER A 71 1.14 -2.43 -6.72
C SER A 71 1.82 -1.41 -5.82
N ASN A 72 1.66 -0.15 -6.19
CA ASN A 72 1.87 1.01 -5.34
C ASN A 72 1.11 2.17 -5.96
N LEU A 73 -0.09 2.49 -5.46
CA LEU A 73 -0.85 3.64 -5.98
C LEU A 73 -0.37 4.98 -5.40
N ASN A 74 0.48 4.92 -4.37
CA ASN A 74 1.06 6.07 -3.64
C ASN A 74 2.52 6.35 -4.04
N GLY A 75 2.99 5.77 -5.14
CA GLY A 75 4.33 6.03 -5.68
C GLY A 75 4.47 7.43 -6.28
N ILE A 76 5.68 7.76 -6.70
CA ILE A 76 5.96 9.01 -7.41
C ILE A 76 5.15 9.12 -8.70
N TYR A 77 4.50 10.27 -8.89
CA TYR A 77 3.89 10.63 -10.16
C TYR A 77 4.95 11.03 -11.18
N TYR A 78 4.93 10.40 -12.34
CA TYR A 78 5.78 10.76 -13.48
C TYR A 78 4.89 11.24 -14.63
N ALA A 79 5.15 12.46 -15.10
CA ALA A 79 4.40 13.05 -16.20
C ALA A 79 4.80 12.42 -17.54
N GLY A 80 3.81 12.11 -18.37
CA GLY A 80 4.00 11.58 -19.71
C GLY A 80 4.23 10.07 -19.76
N VAL A 81 4.15 9.52 -20.98
CA VAL A 81 4.43 8.09 -21.23
C VAL A 81 5.94 7.95 -21.42
N SER A 82 6.59 7.16 -20.56
CA SER A 82 8.01 6.85 -20.67
C SER A 82 8.18 5.35 -20.80
N ASN A 83 9.08 4.92 -21.68
CA ASN A 83 9.48 3.51 -21.77
C ASN A 83 10.46 3.11 -20.65
N VAL A 84 10.84 4.05 -19.78
CA VAL A 84 11.72 3.80 -18.63
C VAL A 84 10.91 3.16 -17.51
N VAL A 85 11.31 1.95 -17.10
CA VAL A 85 10.72 1.28 -15.94
C VAL A 85 11.08 2.06 -14.68
N ARG A 86 10.08 2.63 -14.02
CA ARG A 86 10.22 3.37 -12.76
C ARG A 86 9.62 2.54 -11.63
N TYR A 87 10.48 1.83 -10.90
CA TYR A 87 10.04 0.95 -9.82
C TYR A 87 9.23 1.67 -8.72
N ASN A 88 9.54 2.95 -8.52
CA ASN A 88 9.07 3.80 -7.43
C ASN A 88 7.92 4.74 -7.77
N GLY A 89 7.29 4.58 -8.94
CA GLY A 89 6.10 5.36 -9.25
C GLY A 89 4.81 4.57 -9.14
N ILE A 90 3.73 5.23 -9.56
CA ILE A 90 2.36 4.72 -9.47
C ILE A 90 2.21 3.50 -10.38
N LYS A 91 1.99 2.31 -9.79
CA LYS A 91 1.92 1.05 -10.54
C LYS A 91 0.76 0.15 -10.11
N TRP A 92 0.20 -0.52 -11.11
CA TRP A 92 -0.78 -1.60 -10.96
C TRP A 92 -0.47 -2.72 -11.97
N TYR A 93 0.37 -3.67 -11.53
CA TYR A 93 1.07 -4.59 -12.42
C TYR A 93 0.15 -5.41 -13.33
N TYR A 94 -0.93 -6.00 -12.81
CA TYR A 94 -1.78 -6.88 -13.62
C TYR A 94 -2.72 -6.15 -14.59
N TRP A 95 -2.73 -4.81 -14.58
CA TRP A 95 -3.47 -4.02 -15.57
C TRP A 95 -2.57 -3.46 -16.66
N LYS A 96 -1.54 -2.70 -16.29
CA LYS A 96 -0.68 -1.95 -17.23
C LYS A 96 0.73 -2.53 -17.35
N GLY A 97 1.10 -3.50 -16.50
CA GLY A 97 2.45 -4.03 -16.43
C GLY A 97 3.41 -3.10 -15.67
N PRO A 98 4.70 -3.44 -15.64
CA PRO A 98 5.71 -2.72 -14.85
C PRO A 98 6.15 -1.38 -15.47
N SER A 99 5.94 -1.18 -16.76
CA SER A 99 6.47 -0.03 -17.51
C SER A 99 5.47 1.12 -17.68
N LEU A 100 4.18 0.84 -17.53
CA LEU A 100 3.11 1.81 -17.73
C LEU A 100 2.52 2.24 -16.39
N MET A 101 2.60 3.53 -16.14
CA MET A 101 2.20 4.16 -14.87
C MET A 101 0.83 4.80 -15.02
N ALA A 102 0.02 4.74 -13.96
CA ALA A 102 -1.29 5.38 -13.99
C ALA A 102 -1.13 6.91 -13.83
N THR A 103 -1.77 7.68 -14.72
CA THR A 103 -1.77 9.15 -14.63
C THR A 103 -2.66 9.65 -13.48
N MET A 104 -3.69 8.88 -13.14
CA MET A 104 -4.63 9.18 -12.07
C MET A 104 -5.08 7.87 -11.42
N THR A 105 -5.21 7.87 -10.10
CA THR A 105 -5.67 6.75 -9.30
C THR A 105 -6.68 7.23 -8.27
N THR A 106 -7.72 6.45 -8.03
CA THR A 106 -8.74 6.74 -7.01
C THR A 106 -9.06 5.45 -6.27
N MET A 107 -8.96 5.47 -4.95
CA MET A 107 -9.42 4.40 -4.07
C MET A 107 -10.69 4.86 -3.35
N MET A 108 -11.75 4.06 -3.40
CA MET A 108 -13.05 4.37 -2.78
C MET A 108 -13.60 3.11 -2.11
N VAL A 109 -14.37 3.30 -1.05
CA VAL A 109 -15.07 2.22 -0.34
C VAL A 109 -16.56 2.54 -0.25
N ARG A 110 -17.40 1.50 -0.27
CA ARG A 110 -18.84 1.58 -0.09
C ARG A 110 -19.31 0.40 0.79
N PRO A 111 -20.29 0.58 1.69
CA PRO A 111 -20.89 -0.54 2.41
C PRO A 111 -21.42 -1.61 1.44
N ALA A 112 -21.26 -2.89 1.79
CA ALA A 112 -21.65 -4.00 0.93
C ALA A 112 -23.16 -4.07 0.67
N GLY A 113 -23.99 -3.63 1.62
CA GLY A 113 -25.46 -3.62 1.53
C GLY A 113 -26.08 -2.30 1.07
N PHE A 114 -25.34 -1.49 0.30
CA PHE A 114 -25.86 -0.26 -0.31
C PHE A 114 -26.55 -0.59 -1.65
#